data_AF-A0A4S1GVQ6-F1
#
_entry.id   AF-A0A4S1GVQ6-F1
#
_cell.length_a   1.000
_cell.length_b   1.000
_cell.length_c   1.000
_cell.angle_alpha   90.00
_cell.angle_beta   90.00
_cell.angle_gamma   90.00
#
_symmetry.space_group_name_H-M   'P 1'
#
loop_
_entity.id
_entity.type
_entity.pdbx_description
1 polymer ?
#
loop_
_entity_poly.entity_id
_entity_poly.type
_entity_poly.pdbx_seq_one_letter_code
_entity_poly.pdbx_strand_id
1 'polypeptide(L)'
;FAKDYRAYFETNDALDDVKRTMLDPMPRLTLVPGLGMFGHGRTLKDAKIASDVGEMWIEAVRGAEAIGNFQPLSKADLFPLEYWSLEQAKLASNKPKPLTGQVVLITGGAGAIGAATAKLFAANGAHAVIVDLDPAKAADAAKAAGNNSIGVGADITKPAEMRAAFDKAVAVFGGVDILVSNAGAAWEGRIGELDDALLRKSFELNFFAHQSAAQNAVRILL
;
A
#
# COMPACT_ATOMS: atom_id res chain seq x y z
N PHE A 1 18.62 11.15 -2.03
CA PHE A 1 17.66 11.49 -0.95
C PHE A 1 18.09 10.95 0.41
N ALA A 2 17.95 9.65 0.73
CA ALA A 2 18.17 9.18 2.10
C ALA A 2 19.59 9.46 2.64
N LYS A 3 20.62 9.35 1.79
CA LYS A 3 21.99 9.75 2.12
C LYS A 3 22.08 11.25 2.47
N ASP A 4 21.43 12.09 1.67
CA ASP A 4 21.44 13.55 1.83
C ASP A 4 20.66 13.97 3.09
N TYR A 5 19.57 13.27 3.42
CA TYR A 5 18.81 13.49 4.65
C TYR A 5 19.63 13.12 5.89
N ARG A 6 20.38 12.00 5.86
CA ARG A 6 21.30 11.64 6.96
C ARG A 6 22.38 12.70 7.16
N ALA A 7 23.01 13.16 6.07
CA ALA A 7 24.01 14.21 6.15
C ALA A 7 23.42 15.53 6.69
N TYR A 8 22.18 15.86 6.29
CA TYR A 8 21.42 16.99 6.84
C TYR A 8 21.21 16.83 8.35
N PHE A 9 20.73 15.68 8.81
CA PHE A 9 20.53 15.40 10.24
C PHE A 9 21.84 15.50 11.02
N GLU A 10 22.89 14.78 10.60
CA GLU A 10 24.18 14.74 11.28
C GLU A 10 24.83 16.12 11.39
N THR A 11 24.74 16.94 10.33
CA THR A 11 25.32 18.30 10.32
C THR A 11 24.60 19.22 11.31
N ASN A 12 23.27 19.11 11.44
CA ASN A 12 22.49 20.04 12.26
C ASN A 12 22.36 19.56 13.72
N ASP A 13 22.32 18.25 13.97
CA ASP A 13 22.32 17.69 15.33
C ASP A 13 23.65 17.98 16.05
N ALA A 14 24.75 18.11 15.30
CA ALA A 14 26.07 18.47 15.85
C ALA A 14 26.20 19.97 16.23
N LEU A 15 25.18 20.81 16.01
CA LEU A 15 25.24 22.25 16.30
C LEU A 15 24.99 22.58 17.78
N ASP A 16 24.41 21.66 18.55
CA ASP A 16 24.17 21.83 19.98
C ASP A 16 24.30 20.48 20.73
N ASP A 17 24.17 20.51 22.06
CA ASP A 17 24.31 19.33 22.91
C ASP A 17 22.99 18.54 23.08
N VAL A 18 21.91 18.93 22.39
CA VAL A 18 20.60 18.28 22.52
C VAL A 18 20.54 17.07 21.60
N LYS A 19 20.64 15.86 22.18
CA LYS A 19 20.51 14.62 21.40
C LYS A 19 19.11 14.44 20.84
N ARG A 20 19.00 14.37 19.51
CA ARG A 20 17.75 14.04 18.81
C ARG A 20 17.82 12.63 18.22
N THR A 21 16.66 12.04 17.97
CA THR A 21 16.56 10.78 17.22
C THR A 21 16.14 11.10 15.79
N MET A 22 16.94 10.71 14.81
CA MET A 22 16.65 10.94 13.40
C MET A 22 15.30 10.34 13.01
N LEU A 23 14.47 11.11 12.31
CA LEU A 23 13.23 10.64 11.73
C LEU A 23 13.49 9.68 10.55
N ASP A 24 12.48 8.92 10.11
CA ASP A 24 12.68 8.03 8.97
C ASP A 24 13.00 8.83 7.70
N PRO A 25 14.05 8.46 6.95
CA PRO A 25 14.53 9.23 5.80
C PRO A 25 13.71 8.96 4.53
N MET A 26 12.48 8.44 4.66
CA MET A 26 11.62 8.17 3.51
C MET A 26 11.10 9.50 2.95
N PRO A 27 11.24 9.78 1.65
CA PRO A 27 10.69 10.99 1.07
C PRO A 27 9.17 10.99 1.26
N ARG A 28 8.58 12.10 1.71
CA ARG A 28 7.11 12.24 1.85
C ARG A 28 6.44 12.65 0.55
N LEU A 29 7.16 13.34 -0.33
CA LEU A 29 6.68 13.81 -1.62
C LEU A 29 7.71 13.47 -2.70
N THR A 30 7.24 13.12 -3.88
CA THR A 30 8.05 13.02 -5.10
C THR A 30 7.34 13.74 -6.23
N LEU A 31 8.03 14.67 -6.86
CA LEU A 31 7.55 15.36 -8.05
C LEU A 31 8.20 14.73 -9.28
N VAL A 32 7.39 14.26 -10.21
CA VAL A 32 7.85 13.66 -11.47
C VAL A 32 7.37 14.54 -12.62
N PRO A 33 8.29 15.20 -13.35
CA PRO A 33 7.93 16.02 -14.50
C PRO A 33 7.06 15.26 -15.50
N GLY A 34 5.95 15.88 -15.91
CA GLY A 34 4.99 15.30 -16.86
C GLY A 34 4.01 14.28 -16.27
N LEU A 35 4.22 13.79 -15.04
CA LEU A 35 3.29 12.88 -14.36
C LEU A 35 2.57 13.52 -13.18
N GLY A 36 3.27 14.34 -12.38
CA GLY A 36 2.68 15.04 -11.24
C GLY A 36 3.39 14.74 -9.92
N MET A 37 2.62 14.75 -8.83
CA MET A 37 3.11 14.59 -7.46
C MET A 37 2.63 13.27 -6.86
N PHE A 38 3.51 12.60 -6.11
CA PHE A 38 3.21 11.39 -5.37
C PHE A 38 3.51 11.63 -3.90
N GLY A 39 2.51 11.44 -3.04
CA GLY A 39 2.69 11.40 -1.59
C GLY A 39 2.98 9.99 -1.10
N HIS A 40 3.89 9.89 -0.15
CA HIS A 40 4.36 8.62 0.40
C HIS A 40 4.13 8.58 1.91
N GLY A 41 3.76 7.42 2.40
CA GLY A 41 3.54 7.20 3.83
C GLY A 41 3.50 5.72 4.16
N ARG A 42 3.60 5.41 5.45
CA ARG A 42 3.51 4.02 5.94
C ARG A 42 2.09 3.46 5.84
N THR A 43 1.09 4.32 5.64
CA THR A 43 -0.29 3.92 5.43
C THR A 43 -0.88 4.77 4.31
N LEU A 44 -1.99 4.31 3.72
CA LEU A 44 -2.74 5.12 2.76
C LEU A 44 -3.15 6.48 3.36
N LYS A 45 -3.46 6.52 4.67
CA LYS A 45 -3.79 7.77 5.37
C LYS A 45 -2.59 8.72 5.36
N ASP A 46 -1.42 8.24 5.73
CA ASP A 46 -0.21 9.06 5.79
C ASP A 46 0.19 9.57 4.40
N ALA A 47 0.08 8.72 3.37
CA ALA A 47 0.35 9.10 1.99
C ALA A 47 -0.61 10.18 1.48
N LYS A 48 -1.90 10.11 1.85
CA LYS A 48 -2.87 11.16 1.55
C LYS A 48 -2.56 12.46 2.27
N ILE A 49 -2.28 12.41 3.57
CA ILE A 49 -1.87 13.61 4.33
C ILE A 49 -0.64 14.26 3.71
N ALA A 50 0.37 13.48 3.34
CA ALA A 50 1.55 14.00 2.67
C ALA A 50 1.20 14.70 1.34
N SER A 51 0.31 14.09 0.55
CA SER A 51 -0.18 14.66 -0.72
C SER A 51 -0.93 15.98 -0.48
N ASP A 52 -1.87 16.01 0.47
CA ASP A 52 -2.66 17.21 0.80
C ASP A 52 -1.76 18.37 1.23
N VAL A 53 -0.77 18.10 2.10
CA VAL A 53 0.23 19.09 2.53
C VAL A 53 1.08 19.56 1.35
N GLY A 54 1.45 18.65 0.44
CA GLY A 54 2.18 18.98 -0.78
C GLY A 54 1.40 19.91 -1.71
N GLU A 55 0.11 19.66 -1.90
CA GLU A 55 -0.76 20.52 -2.73
C GLU A 55 -0.90 21.91 -2.10
N MET A 56 -1.15 21.98 -0.79
CA MET A 56 -1.18 23.25 -0.06
C MET A 56 0.13 24.03 -0.18
N TRP A 57 1.27 23.35 -0.10
CA TRP A 57 2.58 23.96 -0.26
C TRP A 57 2.78 24.50 -1.69
N ILE A 58 2.39 23.75 -2.73
CA ILE A 58 2.46 24.20 -4.12
C ILE A 58 1.64 25.48 -4.31
N GLU A 59 0.42 25.52 -3.78
CA GLU A 59 -0.45 26.70 -3.90
C GLU A 59 0.11 27.91 -3.14
N ALA A 60 0.66 27.70 -1.93
CA ALA A 60 1.31 28.77 -1.17
C ALA A 60 2.54 29.34 -1.89
N VAL A 61 3.38 28.47 -2.45
CA VAL A 61 4.56 28.88 -3.24
C VAL A 61 4.13 29.64 -4.49
N ARG A 62 3.12 29.15 -5.23
CA ARG A 62 2.58 29.86 -6.40
C ARG A 62 2.03 31.23 -6.06
N GLY A 63 1.30 31.35 -4.94
CA GLY A 63 0.79 32.63 -4.46
C GLY A 63 1.90 33.61 -4.09
N ALA A 64 2.96 33.13 -3.44
CA ALA A 64 4.13 33.93 -3.12
C ALA A 64 4.89 34.38 -4.38
N GLU A 65 5.10 33.47 -5.33
CA GLU A 65 5.74 33.73 -6.63
C GLU A 65 4.95 34.72 -7.52
N ALA A 66 3.64 34.83 -7.31
CA ALA A 66 2.81 35.82 -8.02
C ALA A 66 3.05 37.26 -7.55
N ILE A 67 3.62 37.45 -6.35
CA ILE A 67 3.87 38.76 -5.73
C ILE A 67 5.36 39.10 -5.73
N GLY A 68 6.22 38.10 -5.45
CA GLY A 68 7.66 38.25 -5.34
C GLY A 68 8.35 36.91 -5.58
N ASN A 69 9.50 36.67 -4.94
CA ASN A 69 10.21 35.40 -5.04
C ASN A 69 10.05 34.62 -3.73
N PHE A 70 9.58 33.38 -3.82
CA PHE A 70 9.54 32.48 -2.68
C PHE A 70 10.97 32.04 -2.31
N GLN A 71 11.29 32.12 -1.02
CA GLN A 71 12.53 31.62 -0.46
C GLN A 71 12.20 30.79 0.79
N PRO A 72 12.49 29.48 0.81
CA PRO A 72 12.32 28.70 2.02
C PRO A 72 13.36 29.13 3.06
N LEU A 73 13.06 28.85 4.33
CA LEU A 73 14.04 28.99 5.41
C LEU A 73 15.29 28.14 5.12
N SER A 74 16.43 28.56 5.67
CA SER A 74 17.66 27.77 5.57
C SER A 74 17.46 26.40 6.24
N LYS A 75 18.24 25.40 5.81
CA LYS A 75 18.19 24.07 6.43
C LYS A 75 18.47 24.10 7.94
N ALA A 76 19.36 25.00 8.37
CA ALA A 76 19.69 25.19 9.78
C ALA A 76 18.52 25.77 10.58
N ASP A 77 17.73 26.67 10.00
CA ASP A 77 16.54 27.23 10.65
C ASP A 77 15.34 26.27 10.64
N LEU A 78 15.25 25.41 9.61
CA LEU A 78 14.21 24.38 9.52
C LEU A 78 14.43 23.24 10.53
N PHE A 79 15.68 22.91 10.85
CA PHE A 79 16.00 21.76 11.69
C PHE A 79 15.39 21.83 13.10
N PRO A 80 15.48 22.96 13.85
CA PRO A 80 14.82 23.11 15.14
C PRO A 80 13.30 22.96 15.08
N LEU A 81 12.66 23.38 13.97
CA LEU A 81 11.21 23.24 13.76
C LEU A 81 10.82 21.78 13.53
N GLU A 82 11.56 21.06 12.69
CA GLU A 82 11.32 19.63 12.39
C GLU A 82 11.58 18.74 13.63
N TYR A 83 12.59 19.09 14.43
CA TYR A 83 13.01 18.34 15.61
C TYR A 83 12.52 18.91 16.93
N TRP A 84 11.48 19.76 16.89
CA TRP A 84 10.90 20.30 18.12
C TRP A 84 10.23 19.20 18.95
N SER A 85 10.77 18.94 20.14
CA SER A 85 10.40 17.79 20.97
C SER A 85 8.91 17.75 21.35
N LEU A 86 8.27 18.90 21.56
CA LEU A 86 6.85 18.98 21.90
C LEU A 86 5.95 18.59 20.72
N GLU A 87 6.33 18.89 19.49
CA GLU A 87 5.59 18.45 18.30
C GLU A 87 5.80 16.96 18.04
N GLN A 88 7.04 16.47 18.19
CA GLN A 88 7.31 15.04 18.06
C GLN A 88 6.58 14.21 19.12
N ALA A 89 6.44 14.72 20.35
CA ALA A 89 5.70 14.06 21.40
C ALA A 89 4.22 13.82 21.05
N LYS A 90 3.60 14.68 20.24
CA LYS A 90 2.21 14.50 19.77
C LYS A 90 2.07 13.29 18.83
N LEU A 91 3.15 12.93 18.12
CA LEU A 91 3.18 11.84 17.15
C LEU A 91 3.62 10.50 17.75
N ALA A 92 4.29 10.51 18.91
CA ALA A 92 4.90 9.33 19.53
C ALA A 92 3.90 8.30 20.12
N SER A 93 2.61 8.62 20.20
CA SER A 93 1.61 7.81 20.92
C SER A 93 1.12 6.58 20.15
N ASN A 94 1.37 6.48 18.85
CA ASN A 94 0.89 5.37 18.01
C ASN A 94 2.02 4.42 17.62
N LYS A 95 2.22 3.37 18.41
CA LYS A 95 3.07 2.25 17.98
C LYS A 95 2.42 1.58 16.74
N PRO A 96 3.14 1.47 15.61
CA PRO A 96 2.60 0.81 14.43
C PRO A 96 2.32 -0.67 14.74
N LYS A 97 1.27 -1.20 14.12
CA LYS A 97 0.95 -2.62 14.21
C LYS A 97 1.96 -3.43 13.38
N PRO A 98 2.10 -4.74 13.60
CA PRO A 98 3.16 -5.54 12.97
C PRO A 98 3.18 -5.50 11.44
N LEU A 99 2.02 -5.31 10.80
CA LEU A 99 1.89 -5.28 9.34
C LEU A 99 1.52 -3.88 8.81
N THR A 100 1.72 -2.83 9.60
CA THR A 100 1.55 -1.46 9.13
C THR A 100 2.48 -1.20 7.93
N GLY A 101 1.90 -0.72 6.82
CA GLY A 101 2.62 -0.47 5.58
C GLY A 101 2.79 -1.67 4.67
N GLN A 102 2.13 -2.79 4.99
CA GLN A 102 2.04 -3.94 4.09
C GLN A 102 0.72 -3.92 3.32
N VAL A 103 0.77 -4.37 2.08
CA VAL A 103 -0.39 -4.59 1.20
C VAL A 103 -0.50 -6.08 0.92
N VAL A 104 -1.64 -6.67 1.27
CA VAL A 104 -1.92 -8.09 1.04
C VAL A 104 -3.00 -8.25 -0.03
N LEU A 105 -2.73 -9.07 -1.05
CA LEU A 105 -3.74 -9.47 -2.04
C LEU A 105 -4.21 -10.89 -1.73
N ILE A 106 -5.52 -11.10 -1.63
CA ILE A 106 -6.14 -12.37 -1.23
C ILE A 106 -7.12 -12.80 -2.32
N THR A 107 -6.84 -13.93 -2.98
CA THR A 107 -7.78 -14.52 -3.96
C THR A 107 -8.83 -15.38 -3.24
N GLY A 108 -10.07 -15.39 -3.75
CA GLY A 108 -11.20 -16.02 -3.06
C GLY A 108 -11.46 -15.36 -1.69
N GLY A 109 -11.15 -14.06 -1.59
CA GLY A 109 -11.09 -13.34 -0.33
C GLY A 109 -12.47 -13.04 0.27
N ALA A 110 -13.57 -13.27 -0.47
CA ALA A 110 -14.92 -13.19 0.09
C ALA A 110 -15.43 -14.54 0.64
N GLY A 111 -14.71 -15.64 0.42
CA GLY A 111 -14.98 -16.93 1.05
C GLY A 111 -14.67 -16.94 2.55
N ALA A 112 -15.10 -17.98 3.27
CA ALA A 112 -14.98 -18.05 4.73
C ALA A 112 -13.54 -17.88 5.23
N ILE A 113 -12.58 -18.62 4.65
CA ILE A 113 -11.16 -18.54 5.02
C ILE A 113 -10.59 -17.20 4.56
N GLY A 114 -10.78 -16.84 3.29
CA GLY A 114 -10.26 -15.60 2.71
C GLY A 114 -10.70 -14.34 3.46
N ALA A 115 -11.97 -14.26 3.86
CA ALA A 115 -12.51 -13.12 4.61
C ALA A 115 -11.98 -13.06 6.04
N ALA A 116 -11.78 -14.21 6.69
CA ALA A 116 -11.14 -14.26 8.01
C ALA A 116 -9.67 -13.84 7.93
N THR A 117 -8.94 -14.30 6.90
CA THR A 117 -7.57 -13.89 6.63
C THR A 117 -7.48 -12.39 6.39
N ALA A 118 -8.35 -11.83 5.55
CA ALA A 118 -8.40 -10.39 5.28
C ALA A 118 -8.60 -9.55 6.55
N LYS A 119 -9.56 -9.96 7.40
CA LYS A 119 -9.81 -9.32 8.70
C LYS A 119 -8.59 -9.38 9.60
N LEU A 120 -7.89 -10.51 9.67
CA LEU A 120 -6.70 -10.67 10.51
C LEU A 120 -5.54 -9.79 10.03
N PHE A 121 -5.29 -9.73 8.73
CA PHE A 121 -4.26 -8.87 8.15
C PHE A 121 -4.57 -7.39 8.41
N ALA A 122 -5.81 -6.95 8.15
CA ALA A 122 -6.25 -5.58 8.40
C ALA A 122 -6.20 -5.21 9.88
N ALA A 123 -6.60 -6.13 10.77
CA ALA A 123 -6.49 -5.95 12.21
C ALA A 123 -5.04 -5.77 12.69
N ASN A 124 -4.06 -6.31 11.95
CA ASN A 124 -2.62 -6.14 12.17
C ASN A 124 -1.99 -4.99 11.36
N GLY A 125 -2.79 -4.17 10.68
CA GLY A 125 -2.35 -2.92 10.05
C GLY A 125 -2.07 -2.98 8.55
N ALA A 126 -2.23 -4.13 7.90
CA ALA A 126 -2.06 -4.25 6.45
C ALA A 126 -3.29 -3.71 5.70
N HIS A 127 -3.08 -3.16 4.50
CA HIS A 127 -4.16 -2.89 3.56
C HIS A 127 -4.48 -4.18 2.79
N ALA A 128 -5.74 -4.63 2.81
CA ALA A 128 -6.13 -5.83 2.08
C ALA A 128 -6.78 -5.49 0.72
N VAL A 129 -6.40 -6.25 -0.31
CA VAL A 129 -7.03 -6.29 -1.63
C VAL A 129 -7.73 -7.62 -1.74
N ILE A 130 -9.05 -7.60 -1.60
CA ILE A 130 -9.89 -8.80 -1.61
C ILE A 130 -10.36 -9.04 -3.03
N VAL A 131 -9.85 -10.12 -3.62
CA VAL A 131 -10.21 -10.53 -4.98
C VAL A 131 -11.19 -11.70 -4.90
N ASP A 132 -12.35 -11.54 -5.52
CA ASP A 132 -13.36 -12.59 -5.61
C ASP A 132 -14.10 -12.51 -6.95
N LEU A 133 -14.76 -13.59 -7.36
CA LEU A 133 -15.53 -13.61 -8.61
C LEU A 133 -16.75 -12.67 -8.52
N ASP A 134 -17.35 -12.56 -7.35
CA ASP A 134 -18.49 -11.69 -7.09
C ASP A 134 -18.01 -10.31 -6.58
N PRO A 135 -18.16 -9.24 -7.38
CA PRO A 135 -17.67 -7.91 -7.01
C PRO A 135 -18.38 -7.34 -5.77
N ALA A 136 -19.66 -7.67 -5.55
CA ALA A 136 -20.41 -7.17 -4.40
C ALA A 136 -19.90 -7.83 -3.12
N LYS A 137 -19.71 -9.16 -3.14
CA LYS A 137 -19.13 -9.89 -2.00
C LYS A 137 -17.70 -9.46 -1.70
N ALA A 138 -16.88 -9.20 -2.72
CA ALA A 138 -15.54 -8.68 -2.54
C ALA A 138 -15.56 -7.31 -1.82
N ALA A 139 -16.45 -6.40 -2.25
CA ALA A 139 -16.61 -5.09 -1.63
C ALA A 139 -17.09 -5.18 -0.17
N ASP A 140 -18.08 -6.04 0.12
CA ASP A 140 -18.59 -6.26 1.47
C ASP A 140 -17.53 -6.86 2.39
N ALA A 141 -16.77 -7.85 1.91
CA ALA A 141 -15.65 -8.43 2.64
C ALA A 141 -14.57 -7.39 2.95
N ALA A 142 -14.28 -6.47 2.02
CA ALA A 142 -13.28 -5.43 2.20
C ALA A 142 -13.71 -4.40 3.24
N LYS A 143 -14.99 -3.98 3.17
CA LYS A 143 -15.60 -3.14 4.20
C LYS A 143 -15.54 -3.79 5.57
N ALA A 144 -15.83 -5.09 5.65
CA ALA A 144 -15.79 -5.86 6.89
C ALA A 144 -14.37 -6.09 7.43
N ALA A 145 -13.36 -6.15 6.57
CA ALA A 145 -11.95 -6.23 6.97
C ALA A 145 -11.44 -4.92 7.58
N GLY A 146 -11.87 -3.77 7.03
CA GLY A 146 -11.48 -2.44 7.51
C GLY A 146 -10.09 -2.02 7.05
N ASN A 147 -9.48 -1.06 7.75
CA ASN A 147 -8.16 -0.49 7.42
C ASN A 147 -8.02 -0.02 5.95
N ASN A 148 -9.05 0.60 5.39
CA ASN A 148 -9.10 1.03 3.99
C ASN A 148 -8.86 -0.10 2.96
N SER A 149 -9.17 -1.35 3.31
CA SER A 149 -9.14 -2.46 2.36
C SER A 149 -10.11 -2.24 1.20
N ILE A 150 -9.79 -2.81 0.03
CA ILE A 150 -10.61 -2.68 -1.19
C ILE A 150 -11.06 -4.06 -1.70
N GLY A 151 -12.23 -4.10 -2.31
CA GLY A 151 -12.75 -5.29 -3.02
C GLY A 151 -12.56 -5.15 -4.52
N VAL A 152 -12.19 -6.23 -5.19
CA VAL A 152 -12.02 -6.31 -6.64
C VAL A 152 -12.73 -7.56 -7.17
N GLY A 153 -13.71 -7.36 -8.05
CA GLY A 153 -14.32 -8.45 -8.81
C GLY A 153 -13.38 -8.91 -9.92
N ALA A 154 -12.98 -10.19 -9.91
CA ALA A 154 -12.18 -10.78 -10.97
C ALA A 154 -12.39 -12.31 -11.04
N ASP A 155 -12.58 -12.81 -12.25
CA ASP A 155 -12.42 -14.23 -12.56
C ASP A 155 -10.93 -14.55 -12.72
N ILE A 156 -10.35 -15.09 -11.67
CA ILE A 156 -8.91 -15.39 -11.60
C ILE A 156 -8.44 -16.47 -12.58
N THR A 157 -9.36 -17.22 -13.19
CA THR A 157 -9.02 -18.17 -14.27
C THR A 157 -8.66 -17.44 -15.56
N LYS A 158 -8.97 -16.14 -15.67
CA LYS A 158 -8.61 -15.29 -16.80
C LYS A 158 -7.38 -14.45 -16.47
N PRO A 159 -6.24 -14.66 -17.15
CA PRO A 159 -5.00 -13.93 -16.85
C PRO A 159 -5.11 -12.41 -16.90
N ALA A 160 -5.95 -11.87 -17.79
CA ALA A 160 -6.17 -10.44 -17.92
C ALA A 160 -6.88 -9.84 -16.69
N GLU A 161 -7.88 -10.54 -16.14
CA GLU A 161 -8.60 -10.08 -14.95
C GLU A 161 -7.72 -10.20 -13.69
N MET A 162 -6.91 -11.27 -13.58
CA MET A 162 -5.88 -11.37 -12.53
C MET A 162 -4.91 -10.19 -12.58
N ARG A 163 -4.38 -9.87 -13.77
CA ARG A 163 -3.46 -8.74 -13.96
C ARG A 163 -4.10 -7.42 -13.54
N ALA A 164 -5.34 -7.18 -13.96
CA ALA A 164 -6.07 -5.97 -13.61
C ALA A 164 -6.30 -5.83 -12.10
N ALA A 165 -6.50 -6.93 -11.38
CA ALA A 165 -6.63 -6.90 -9.91
C ALA A 165 -5.33 -6.45 -9.22
N PHE A 166 -4.18 -6.92 -9.68
CA PHE A 166 -2.88 -6.46 -9.21
C PHE A 166 -2.60 -5.00 -9.61
N ASP A 167 -2.92 -4.61 -10.83
CA ASP A 167 -2.74 -3.23 -11.28
C ASP A 167 -3.62 -2.25 -10.47
N LYS A 168 -4.82 -2.70 -10.05
CA LYS A 168 -5.67 -1.94 -9.13
C LYS A 168 -5.03 -1.78 -7.74
N ALA A 169 -4.40 -2.83 -7.21
CA ALA A 169 -3.66 -2.76 -5.95
C ALA A 169 -2.52 -1.74 -6.03
N VAL A 170 -1.73 -1.77 -7.11
CA VAL A 170 -0.65 -0.82 -7.38
C VAL A 170 -1.18 0.61 -7.48
N ALA A 171 -2.27 0.82 -8.21
CA ALA A 171 -2.84 2.16 -8.38
C ALA A 171 -3.37 2.77 -7.07
N VAL A 172 -3.83 1.94 -6.13
CA VAL A 172 -4.42 2.42 -4.86
C VAL A 172 -3.38 2.52 -3.74
N PHE A 173 -2.49 1.53 -3.63
CA PHE A 173 -1.57 1.40 -2.50
C PHE A 173 -0.09 1.49 -2.87
N GLY A 174 0.23 1.60 -4.17
CA GLY A 174 1.61 1.67 -4.66
C GLY A 174 2.27 0.31 -4.89
N GLY A 175 1.67 -0.79 -4.45
CA GLY A 175 2.25 -2.13 -4.60
C GLY A 175 1.43 -3.25 -3.97
N VAL A 176 2.02 -4.44 -3.93
CA VAL A 176 1.55 -5.63 -3.20
C VAL A 176 2.79 -6.24 -2.55
N ASP A 177 2.76 -6.48 -1.23
CA ASP A 177 3.87 -7.09 -0.48
C ASP A 177 3.63 -8.58 -0.24
N ILE A 178 2.36 -8.99 -0.11
CA ILE A 178 1.97 -10.34 0.31
C ILE A 178 0.88 -10.85 -0.63
N LEU A 179 1.07 -12.06 -1.17
CA LEU A 179 0.03 -12.80 -1.90
C LEU A 179 -0.48 -13.96 -1.04
N VAL A 180 -1.78 -13.97 -0.78
CA VAL A 180 -2.49 -15.14 -0.26
C VAL A 180 -3.30 -15.75 -1.40
N SER A 181 -2.73 -16.75 -2.07
CA SER A 181 -3.39 -17.46 -3.17
C SER A 181 -4.34 -18.52 -2.62
N ASN A 182 -5.52 -18.09 -2.18
CA ASN A 182 -6.47 -18.89 -1.40
C ASN A 182 -7.67 -19.42 -2.20
N ALA A 183 -8.02 -18.80 -3.34
CA ALA A 183 -9.17 -19.22 -4.12
C ALA A 183 -9.10 -20.72 -4.46
N GLY A 184 -10.24 -21.40 -4.45
CA GLY A 184 -10.29 -22.81 -4.81
C GLY A 184 -11.70 -23.36 -4.67
N ALA A 185 -11.97 -24.45 -5.39
CA ALA A 185 -13.22 -25.19 -5.28
C ALA A 185 -12.95 -26.68 -5.38
N ALA A 186 -13.75 -27.47 -4.67
CA ALA A 186 -13.72 -28.92 -4.74
C ALA A 186 -14.78 -29.41 -5.74
N TRP A 187 -14.33 -30.08 -6.79
CA TRP A 187 -15.19 -30.87 -7.66
C TRP A 187 -14.96 -32.34 -7.35
N GLU A 188 -16.04 -33.08 -7.12
CA GLU A 188 -15.99 -34.47 -6.68
C GLU A 188 -16.51 -35.42 -7.77
N GLY A 189 -15.89 -36.59 -7.87
CA GLY A 189 -16.30 -37.66 -8.78
C GLY A 189 -15.39 -38.88 -8.67
N ARG A 190 -15.89 -40.04 -9.10
CA ARG A 190 -15.09 -41.27 -9.17
C ARG A 190 -14.06 -41.13 -10.28
N ILE A 191 -12.79 -41.42 -10.02
CA ILE A 191 -11.69 -41.12 -10.95
C ILE A 191 -11.86 -41.74 -12.34
N GLY A 192 -12.50 -42.91 -12.45
CA GLY A 192 -12.76 -43.57 -13.74
C GLY A 192 -14.02 -43.09 -14.47
N GLU A 193 -14.80 -42.20 -13.86
CA GLU A 193 -16.10 -41.71 -14.35
C GLU A 193 -16.15 -40.17 -14.41
N LEU A 194 -15.11 -39.50 -13.92
CA LEU A 194 -15.04 -38.05 -13.88
C LEU A 194 -14.94 -37.51 -15.31
N ASP A 195 -15.83 -36.59 -15.65
CA ASP A 195 -15.78 -35.90 -16.93
C ASP A 195 -14.49 -35.07 -17.07
N ASP A 196 -13.83 -35.19 -18.22
CA ASP A 196 -12.59 -34.49 -18.53
C ASP A 196 -12.76 -32.97 -18.47
N ALA A 197 -13.92 -32.43 -18.88
CA ALA A 197 -14.16 -30.99 -18.84
C ALA A 197 -14.27 -30.49 -17.38
N LEU A 198 -14.90 -31.27 -16.51
CA LEU A 198 -14.94 -31.00 -15.06
C LEU A 198 -13.54 -31.04 -14.44
N LEU A 199 -12.72 -32.03 -14.79
CA LEU A 199 -11.34 -32.13 -14.32
C LEU A 199 -10.50 -30.93 -14.79
N ARG A 200 -10.60 -30.54 -16.07
CA ARG A 200 -9.90 -29.36 -16.60
C ARG A 200 -10.31 -28.09 -15.88
N LYS A 201 -11.61 -27.89 -15.64
CA LYS A 201 -12.10 -26.74 -14.87
C LYS A 201 -11.49 -26.68 -13.47
N SER A 202 -11.27 -27.83 -12.84
CA SER A 202 -10.55 -27.90 -11.57
C SER A 202 -9.11 -27.42 -11.67
N PHE A 203 -8.38 -27.82 -12.72
CA PHE A 203 -7.02 -27.34 -12.96
C PHE A 203 -6.95 -25.85 -13.30
N GLU A 204 -7.91 -25.33 -14.06
CA GLU A 204 -7.98 -23.89 -14.37
C GLU A 204 -8.04 -23.06 -13.08
N LEU A 205 -8.91 -23.43 -12.13
CA LEU A 205 -9.03 -22.72 -10.87
C LEU A 205 -7.91 -23.04 -9.87
N ASN A 206 -7.70 -24.31 -9.56
CA ASN A 206 -6.89 -24.74 -8.42
C ASN A 206 -5.39 -24.79 -8.73
N PHE A 207 -4.99 -24.70 -10.01
CA PHE A 207 -3.59 -24.76 -10.41
C PHE A 207 -3.18 -23.55 -11.26
N PHE A 208 -3.75 -23.39 -12.46
CA PHE A 208 -3.31 -22.35 -13.40
C PHE A 208 -3.59 -20.94 -12.87
N ALA A 209 -4.73 -20.70 -12.20
CA ALA A 209 -5.00 -19.40 -11.60
C ALA A 209 -3.98 -19.03 -10.50
N HIS A 210 -3.49 -19.98 -9.71
CA HIS A 210 -2.46 -19.74 -8.68
C HIS A 210 -1.09 -19.45 -9.30
N GLN A 211 -0.75 -20.14 -10.39
CA GLN A 211 0.45 -19.86 -11.16
C GLN A 211 0.39 -18.46 -11.79
N SER A 212 -0.76 -18.05 -12.34
CA SER A 212 -1.00 -16.68 -12.85
C SER A 212 -0.93 -15.62 -11.75
N ALA A 213 -1.45 -15.90 -10.55
CA ALA A 213 -1.33 -15.02 -9.39
C ALA A 213 0.14 -14.83 -8.99
N ALA A 214 0.91 -15.91 -8.91
CA ALA A 214 2.33 -15.87 -8.59
C ALA A 214 3.14 -15.08 -9.63
N GLN A 215 2.85 -15.25 -10.93
CA GLN A 215 3.50 -14.46 -11.99
C GLN A 215 3.25 -12.95 -11.83
N ASN A 216 2.02 -12.56 -11.48
CA ASN A 216 1.70 -11.14 -11.26
C ASN A 216 2.32 -10.59 -9.98
N ALA A 217 2.41 -11.39 -8.92
CA ALA A 217 3.12 -10.99 -7.71
C ALA A 217 4.61 -10.74 -8.01
N VAL A 218 5.29 -11.68 -8.67
CA VAL A 218 6.70 -11.54 -9.05
C VAL A 218 6.94 -10.35 -9.97
N ARG A 219 5.98 -10.02 -10.87
CA ARG A 219 6.08 -8.85 -11.75
C ARG A 219 6.18 -7.53 -10.98
N ILE A 220 5.59 -7.44 -9.79
CA ILE A 220 5.46 -6.20 -9.01
C ILE A 220 6.46 -6.14 -7.85
N LEU A 221 6.81 -7.30 -7.26
CA LEU A 221 7.62 -7.44 -6.05
C LEU A 221 9.15 -7.22 -6.25
N LEU A 222 9.60 -6.67 -7.38
CA LEU A 222 11.03 -6.51 -7.69
C LEU A 222 11.63 -5.23 -7.13
#